data_AF-A0A839PHR1-F1
#
_entry.id   AF-A0A839PHR1-F1
#
_cell.length_a   1.000
_cell.length_b   1.000
_cell.length_c   1.000
_cell.angle_alpha   90.00
_cell.angle_beta   90.00
_cell.angle_gamma   90.00
#
_symmetry.space_group_name_H-M   'P 1'
#
loop_
_entity.id
_entity.type
_entity.pdbx_description
1 polymer ?
#
loop_
_entity_poly.entity_id
_entity_poly.type
_entity_poly.pdbx_seq_one_letter_code
_entity_poly.pdbx_strand_id
1 'polypeptide(L)'
;MLTYSLRHGGGKKDQKERIELTNDSFVELSIFEVPRRLAGSTHDFKYRLAYVVLGECVLRYDNEAGKGDHKHIGRKEFSYAFVDVQTLLRDFFADVGRMKT
;
A
#
# COMPACT_ATOMS: atom_id res chain seq x y z
N MET A 1 3.56 -12.19 12.85
CA MET A 1 4.26 -11.36 11.85
C MET A 1 4.15 -12.10 10.53
N LEU A 2 3.22 -11.72 9.64
CA LEU A 2 3.11 -12.35 8.32
C LEU A 2 4.32 -11.89 7.50
N THR A 3 5.27 -12.79 7.26
CA THR A 3 6.39 -12.52 6.36
C THR A 3 5.88 -12.50 4.94
N TYR A 4 5.67 -11.29 4.42
CA TYR A 4 5.49 -11.05 2.99
C TYR A 4 6.81 -11.31 2.27
N SER A 5 7.06 -12.55 1.90
CA SER A 5 8.19 -12.90 1.04
C SER A 5 7.85 -12.49 -0.40
N LEU A 6 8.37 -11.33 -0.82
CA LEU A 6 8.43 -10.97 -2.24
C LEU A 6 9.22 -12.06 -2.97
N ARG A 7 8.56 -12.84 -3.83
CA ARG A 7 9.27 -13.79 -4.69
C ARG A 7 10.14 -12.98 -5.66
N HIS A 8 11.46 -13.09 -5.52
CA HIS A 8 12.41 -12.65 -6.53
C HIS A 8 12.35 -13.59 -7.73
N GLY A 9 11.40 -13.35 -8.64
CA GLY A 9 11.40 -13.90 -9.99
C GLY A 9 11.44 -12.74 -10.98
N GLY A 10 12.36 -12.79 -11.95
CA GLY A 10 12.58 -11.74 -12.96
C GLY A 10 11.46 -11.57 -13.99
N GLY A 11 10.22 -11.41 -13.54
CA GLY A 11 9.04 -11.10 -14.34
C GLY A 11 8.21 -9.99 -13.70
N LYS A 12 7.38 -9.31 -14.50
CA LYS A 12 6.50 -8.21 -14.09
C LYS A 12 5.89 -8.43 -12.71
N LYS A 13 6.08 -7.46 -11.80
CA LYS A 13 5.53 -7.49 -10.45
C LYS A 13 4.12 -6.93 -10.45
N ASP A 14 3.16 -7.79 -10.79
CA ASP A 14 1.74 -7.51 -10.67
C ASP A 14 1.18 -8.32 -9.49
N GLN A 15 1.06 -7.71 -8.31
CA GLN A 15 0.54 -8.36 -7.11
C GLN A 15 -0.75 -7.69 -6.66
N LYS A 16 -1.82 -8.47 -6.60
CA LYS A 16 -3.05 -8.10 -5.90
C LYS A 16 -3.37 -9.16 -4.86
N GLU A 17 -3.52 -8.76 -3.62
CA GLU A 17 -3.76 -9.65 -2.50
C GLU A 17 -4.74 -9.03 -1.53
N ARG A 18 -5.54 -9.89 -0.88
CA ARG A 18 -6.41 -9.51 0.22
C ARG A 18 -6.13 -10.43 1.40
N ILE A 19 -5.90 -9.85 2.57
CA ILE A 19 -5.69 -10.60 3.82
C ILE A 19 -6.80 -10.26 4.79
N GLU A 20 -7.55 -11.26 5.21
CA GLU A 20 -8.44 -11.14 6.36
C GLU A 20 -7.61 -11.06 7.64
N LEU A 21 -7.84 -10.05 8.46
CA LEU A 21 -7.12 -9.82 9.72
C LEU A 21 -7.97 -10.20 10.93
N THR A 22 -9.26 -9.87 10.89
CA THR A 22 -10.31 -10.26 11.85
C THR A 22 -11.61 -10.48 11.08
N ASN A 23 -12.70 -10.85 11.77
CA ASN A 23 -14.03 -10.99 11.14
C ASN A 23 -14.51 -9.70 10.45
N ASP A 24 -14.07 -8.54 10.97
CA ASP A 24 -14.54 -7.23 10.54
C ASP A 24 -13.44 -6.40 9.88
N SER A 25 -12.26 -6.96 9.66
CA SER A 25 -11.16 -6.18 9.09
C SER A 25 -10.24 -6.97 8.18
N PHE A 26 -9.77 -6.31 7.13
CA PHE A 26 -8.88 -6.87 6.13
C PHE A 26 -7.97 -5.80 5.55
N VAL A 27 -6.89 -6.23 4.91
CA VAL A 27 -6.09 -5.36 4.04
C VAL A 27 -6.21 -5.79 2.59
N GLU A 28 -6.22 -4.83 1.68
CA GLU A 28 -6.07 -5.05 0.24
C GLU A 28 -4.77 -4.42 -0.23
N LEU A 29 -3.91 -5.23 -0.86
CA LEU A 29 -2.62 -4.83 -1.36
C LEU A 29 -2.66 -4.93 -2.88
N SER A 30 -2.45 -3.82 -3.59
CA SER A 30 -2.28 -3.81 -5.03
C SER A 30 -1.00 -3.06 -5.36
N ILE A 31 -0.03 -3.73 -5.99
CA ILE A 31 1.26 -3.15 -6.39
C ILE A 31 1.59 -3.65 -7.80
N PHE A 32 1.87 -2.72 -8.70
CA PHE A 32 2.16 -2.98 -10.10
C PHE A 32 3.42 -2.22 -10.51
N GLU A 33 4.32 -2.88 -11.23
CA GLU A 33 5.39 -2.19 -11.95
C GLU A 33 4.86 -1.66 -13.29
N VAL A 34 5.01 -0.36 -13.52
CA VAL A 34 4.48 0.32 -14.71
C VAL A 34 5.62 0.67 -15.68
N PRO A 35 5.41 0.58 -17.00
CA PRO A 35 6.46 0.86 -17.99
C PRO A 35 6.88 2.34 -18.03
N ARG A 36 6.10 3.22 -17.39
CA ARG A 36 6.42 4.64 -17.20
C ARG A 36 5.93 5.06 -15.83
N ARG A 37 6.81 5.66 -15.02
CA ARG A 37 6.44 6.33 -13.78
C ARG A 37 5.24 7.25 -13.94
N LEU A 38 4.39 7.27 -12.92
CA LEU A 38 3.29 8.22 -12.83
C LEU A 38 3.85 9.63 -12.62
N ALA A 39 3.18 10.64 -13.18
CA ALA A 39 3.51 12.03 -12.88
C ALA A 39 3.45 12.27 -11.36
N GLY A 40 4.49 12.85 -10.78
CA GLY A 40 4.59 13.05 -9.32
C GLY A 40 5.27 11.91 -8.55
N SER A 41 5.48 10.73 -9.16
CA SER A 41 6.28 9.65 -8.55
C SER A 41 7.68 9.59 -9.16
N THR A 42 8.67 9.23 -8.33
CA THR A 42 10.09 9.10 -8.73
C THR A 42 10.48 7.66 -9.07
N HIS A 43 9.53 6.73 -9.02
CA HIS A 43 9.70 5.29 -9.21
C HIS A 43 8.68 4.71 -10.20
N ASP A 44 8.93 3.49 -10.67
CA ASP A 44 8.13 2.80 -11.68
C ASP A 44 7.05 1.88 -11.07
N PHE A 45 6.50 2.24 -9.92
CA PHE A 45 5.44 1.46 -9.27
C PHE A 45 4.14 2.26 -9.18
N LYS A 46 3.01 1.60 -9.43
CA LYS A 46 1.68 2.05 -9.04
C LYS A 46 1.19 1.18 -7.90
N TYR A 47 0.70 1.79 -6.83
CA TYR A 47 0.23 1.05 -5.67
C TYR A 47 -1.07 1.62 -5.07
N ARG A 48 -1.81 0.72 -4.41
CA ARG A 48 -2.95 1.03 -3.54
C ARG A 48 -2.99 -0.03 -2.44
N LEU A 49 -2.61 0.35 -1.22
CA LEU A 49 -2.71 -0.49 -0.03
C LEU A 49 -3.80 0.08 0.87
N ALA A 50 -4.82 -0.70 1.20
CA ALA A 50 -5.96 -0.24 1.99
C ALA A 50 -6.13 -1.13 3.22
N TYR A 51 -6.37 -0.52 4.39
CA TYR A 51 -6.87 -1.20 5.58
C TYR A 51 -8.34 -0.83 5.76
N VAL A 52 -9.17 -1.86 5.84
CA VAL A 52 -10.63 -1.72 5.94
C VAL A 52 -11.09 -2.34 7.25
N VAL A 53 -11.92 -1.60 8.00
CA VAL A 53 -12.53 -2.02 9.27
C VAL A 53 -14.03 -1.71 9.20
N LEU A 54 -14.89 -2.71 9.46
CA LEU A 54 -16.35 -2.59 9.39
C LEU A 54 -16.84 -2.01 8.05
N GLY A 55 -16.14 -2.34 6.95
CA GLY A 55 -16.43 -1.85 5.61
C GLY A 55 -15.89 -0.44 5.29
N GLU A 56 -15.29 0.25 6.25
CA GLU A 56 -14.70 1.58 6.06
C GLU A 56 -13.18 1.52 5.83
N CYS A 57 -12.68 2.25 4.83
CA CYS A 57 -11.24 2.38 4.60
C CYS A 57 -10.65 3.40 5.58
N VAL A 58 -10.02 2.90 6.65
CA VAL A 58 -9.47 3.74 7.73
C VAL A 58 -8.04 4.21 7.43
N LEU A 59 -7.31 3.46 6.62
CA LEU A 59 -5.97 3.80 6.15
C LEU A 59 -5.83 3.42 4.67
N ARG A 60 -5.25 4.31 3.87
CA ARG A 60 -4.84 3.99 2.49
C ARG A 60 -3.47 4.57 2.19
N TYR A 61 -2.60 3.81 1.56
CA TYR A 61 -1.41 4.30 0.89
C TYR A 61 -1.64 4.17 -0.61
N ASP A 62 -1.50 5.26 -1.36
CA ASP A 62 -1.59 5.25 -2.82
C ASP A 62 -0.66 6.28 -3.45
N ASN A 63 -0.43 6.11 -4.75
CA ASN A 63 0.17 7.14 -5.58
C ASN A 63 -0.78 7.52 -6.71
N GLU A 64 -1.02 8.83 -6.85
CA GLU A 64 -1.95 9.39 -7.84
C GLU A 64 -1.16 10.28 -8.80
N ALA A 65 -1.43 10.12 -10.11
CA ALA A 65 -0.79 10.92 -11.13
C ALA A 65 -1.07 12.41 -10.89
N GLY A 66 -0.02 13.22 -10.79
CA GLY A 66 -0.09 14.65 -10.49
C GLY A 66 0.06 15.00 -9.01
N LYS A 67 -0.14 14.03 -8.09
CA LYS A 67 0.08 14.24 -6.64
C LYS A 67 1.34 13.55 -6.12
N GLY A 68 1.66 12.39 -6.69
CA GLY A 68 2.71 11.51 -6.18
C GLY A 68 2.24 10.67 -5.00
N ASP A 69 3.19 10.28 -4.17
CA ASP A 69 3.05 9.28 -3.13
C ASP A 69 2.44 9.89 -1.85
N HIS A 70 1.37 9.28 -1.35
CA HIS A 70 0.67 9.79 -0.17
C HIS A 70 -0.07 8.69 0.59
N LYS A 71 -0.55 9.04 1.77
CA LYS A 71 -1.45 8.22 2.57
C LYS A 71 -2.64 9.01 3.07
N HIS A 72 -3.76 8.30 3.24
CA HIS A 72 -5.00 8.77 3.83
C HIS A 72 -5.18 8.12 5.19
N ILE A 73 -5.39 8.91 6.24
CA ILE A 73 -5.84 8.44 7.56
C ILE A 73 -7.23 9.04 7.77
N GLY A 74 -8.26 8.21 7.66
CA GLY A 74 -9.64 8.68 7.49
C GLY A 74 -9.75 9.64 6.30
N ARG A 75 -10.13 10.90 6.57
CA ARG A 75 -10.28 11.96 5.55
C ARG A 75 -9.03 12.82 5.34
N LYS A 76 -7.97 12.62 6.12
CA LYS A 76 -6.76 13.46 6.08
C LYS A 76 -5.73 12.82 5.16
N GLU A 77 -5.19 13.63 4.24
CA GLU A 77 -4.13 13.25 3.31
C GLU A 77 -2.77 13.72 3.84
N PHE A 78 -1.74 12.89 3.70
CA PHE A 78 -0.36 13.17 4.09
C PHE A 78 0.59 12.69 3.00
N SER A 79 1.58 13.50 2.64
CA SER A 79 2.66 13.06 1.74
C SER A 79 3.38 11.84 2.31
N TYR A 80 3.79 10.93 1.43
CA TYR A 80 4.58 9.76 1.77
C TYR A 80 5.86 9.76 0.94
N ALA A 81 7.01 9.47 1.56
CA ALA A 81 8.28 9.39 0.86
C ALA A 81 8.55 7.93 0.47
N PHE A 82 8.27 7.57 -0.79
CA PHE A 82 8.56 6.24 -1.28
C PHE A 82 10.07 5.97 -1.30
N VAL A 83 10.48 4.81 -0.76
CA VAL A 83 11.86 4.31 -0.78
C VAL A 83 11.95 3.09 -1.68
N ASP A 84 11.21 2.04 -1.33
CA ASP A 84 11.07 0.81 -2.09
C ASP A 84 9.79 0.07 -1.66
N VAL A 85 9.43 -1.00 -2.38
CA VAL A 85 8.22 -1.79 -2.10
C VAL A 85 8.26 -2.45 -0.71
N GLN A 86 9.44 -2.86 -0.23
CA GLN A 86 9.56 -3.51 1.08
C GLN A 86 9.30 -2.53 2.22
N THR A 87 9.81 -1.31 2.08
CA THR A 87 9.59 -0.18 2.99
C THR A 87 8.13 0.25 2.96
N LEU A 88 7.52 0.36 1.77
CA LEU A 88 6.08 0.63 1.63
C LEU A 88 5.23 -0.38 2.42
N LEU A 89 5.49 -1.69 2.23
CA LEU A 89 4.76 -2.73 2.95
C LEU A 89 5.00 -2.67 4.47
N ARG A 90 6.26 -2.50 4.89
CA ARG A 90 6.64 -2.39 6.32
C ARG A 90 5.93 -1.21 6.99
N ASP A 91 5.95 -0.04 6.37
CA ASP A 91 5.36 1.17 6.92
C ASP A 91 3.83 1.05 6.99
N PHE A 92 3.21 0.52 5.92
CA PHE A 92 1.78 0.24 5.89
C PHE A 92 1.36 -0.69 7.03
N PHE A 93 2.03 -1.84 7.19
CA PHE A 93 1.69 -2.79 8.26
C PHE A 93 2.00 -2.26 9.66
N ALA A 94 3.01 -1.39 9.81
CA ALA A 94 3.26 -0.69 11.08
C ALA A 94 2.08 0.23 11.44
N ASP A 95 1.55 1.00 10.49
CA ASP A 95 0.38 1.85 10.71
C ASP A 95 -0.89 1.03 10.97
N VAL A 96 -1.12 -0.06 10.23
CA VAL A 96 -2.20 -1.02 10.53
C VAL A 96 -2.08 -1.56 11.95
N GLY A 97 -0.87 -1.94 12.38
CA GLY A 97 -0.62 -2.43 13.74
C GLY A 97 -0.94 -1.39 14.83
N ARG A 98 -0.72 -0.10 14.56
CA ARG A 98 -1.07 1.00 15.47
C ARG A 98 -2.58 1.26 15.54
N MET A 99 -3.33 0.88 14.51
CA MET A 99 -4.78 1.07 14.41
C MET A 99 -5.60 -0.12 14.89
N LYS A 100 -4.98 -1.30 14.97
CA LYS A 100 -5.56 -2.47 15.63
C LYS A 100 -5.52 -2.27 17.15
N THR A 101 -6.53 -1.59 17.68
CA THR A 101 -6.84 -1.62 19.12
C THR A 101 -7.47 -2.94 19.51
#